data_AF-A0A147JW16-F1
#
_entry.id   AF-A0A147JW16-F1
#
_cell.length_a   1.000
_cell.length_b   1.000
_cell.length_c   1.000
_cell.angle_alpha   90.00
_cell.angle_beta   90.00
_cell.angle_gamma   90.00
#
_symmetry.space_group_name_H-M   'P 1'
#
loop_
_entity.id
_entity.type
_entity.pdbx_description
1 polymer ?
#
loop_
_entity_poly.entity_id
_entity_poly.type
_entity_poly.pdbx_seq_one_letter_code
_entity_poly.pdbx_strand_id
1 'polypeptide(L)'
;MVSLGTESKLTVKNPLADKTKAEVIRLAVELGVPLELTWSCYLNRELHCGRCESCRNRKRAFEEAGVKDPTIYAKSEPKPST
;
A
#
# COMPACT_ATOMS: atom_id res chain seq x y z
N MET A 1 2.59 -12.42 -21.80
CA MET A 1 3.82 -11.98 -22.49
C MET A 1 3.37 -10.98 -23.55
N VAL A 2 3.68 -9.69 -23.40
CA VAL A 2 3.29 -8.64 -24.37
C VAL A 2 4.45 -8.48 -25.33
N SER A 3 4.33 -8.99 -26.57
CA SER A 3 5.49 -9.18 -27.48
C SER A 3 5.25 -8.71 -28.92
N LEU A 4 4.24 -7.88 -29.20
CA LEU A 4 3.86 -7.55 -30.59
C LEU A 4 4.13 -6.11 -31.04
N GLY A 5 4.81 -5.26 -30.25
CA GLY A 5 4.87 -3.82 -30.55
C GLY A 5 6.19 -3.07 -30.36
N THR A 6 7.25 -3.68 -29.83
CA THR A 6 8.52 -2.96 -29.56
C THR A 6 9.73 -3.74 -30.08
N GLU A 7 10.51 -3.14 -30.98
CA GLU A 7 11.78 -3.62 -31.57
C GLU A 7 12.93 -3.86 -30.55
N SER A 8 12.65 -3.78 -29.24
CA SER A 8 13.64 -3.90 -28.17
C SER A 8 13.25 -4.96 -27.13
N LYS A 9 14.26 -5.59 -26.51
CA LYS A 9 14.08 -6.56 -25.42
C LYS A 9 13.44 -5.87 -24.20
N LEU A 10 12.15 -6.07 -24.01
CA LEU A 10 11.42 -5.63 -22.82
C LEU A 10 11.73 -6.56 -21.64
N THR A 11 12.18 -6.01 -20.51
CA THR A 11 12.32 -6.74 -19.25
C THR A 11 11.38 -6.15 -18.21
N VAL A 12 10.46 -6.97 -17.68
CA VAL A 12 9.57 -6.61 -16.57
C VAL A 12 10.24 -7.01 -15.25
N LYS A 13 10.43 -6.04 -14.35
CA LYS A 13 10.92 -6.31 -12.98
C LYS A 13 9.75 -6.20 -12.00
N ASN A 14 9.62 -7.19 -11.12
CA ASN A 14 8.66 -7.17 -10.02
C ASN A 14 9.40 -7.33 -8.68
N PRO A 15 10.08 -6.28 -8.19
CA PRO A 15 10.98 -6.38 -7.03
C PRO A 15 10.30 -6.71 -5.70
N LEU A 16 8.96 -6.67 -5.67
CA LEU A 16 8.16 -6.93 -4.47
C LEU A 16 7.36 -8.24 -4.55
N ALA A 17 7.55 -9.05 -5.61
CA ALA A 17 6.74 -10.25 -5.86
C ALA A 17 6.74 -11.25 -4.68
N ASP A 18 7.92 -11.52 -4.14
CA ASP A 18 8.13 -12.51 -3.08
C ASP A 18 8.06 -11.90 -1.68
N LYS A 19 7.55 -10.66 -1.55
CA LYS A 19 7.48 -9.93 -0.28
C LYS A 19 6.04 -9.88 0.23
N THR A 20 5.87 -10.26 1.48
CA THR A 20 4.67 -9.94 2.27
C THR A 20 4.53 -8.43 2.43
N LYS A 21 3.32 -7.96 2.76
CA LYS A 21 3.11 -6.51 2.99
C LYS A 21 3.94 -5.98 4.15
N ALA A 22 4.14 -6.78 5.21
CA ALA A 22 5.01 -6.41 6.32
C ALA A 22 6.49 -6.26 5.87
N GLU A 23 6.97 -7.14 5.00
CA GLU A 23 8.33 -7.01 4.41
C GLU A 23 8.46 -5.78 3.51
N VAL A 24 7.41 -5.43 2.77
CA VAL A 24 7.38 -4.18 1.98
C VAL A 24 7.47 -2.96 2.91
N ILE A 25 6.77 -2.95 4.04
CA ILE A 25 6.88 -1.87 5.04
C ILE A 25 8.30 -1.80 5.62
N ARG A 26 8.89 -2.94 6.04
CA ARG A 26 10.27 -2.99 6.56
C ARG A 26 11.27 -2.45 5.55
N LEU A 27 11.17 -2.88 4.29
CA LEU A 27 12.03 -2.39 3.21
C LEU A 27 11.84 -0.88 2.96
N ALA A 28 10.60 -0.39 3.00
CA ALA A 28 10.33 1.04 2.82
C ALA A 28 10.96 1.88 3.93
N VAL A 29 10.94 1.40 5.18
CA VAL A 29 11.61 2.05 6.31
C VAL A 29 13.13 2.03 6.15
N GLU A 30 13.71 0.87 5.78
CA GLU A 30 15.15 0.73 5.52
C GLU A 30 15.63 1.71 4.44
N LEU A 31 14.82 1.93 3.40
CA LEU A 31 15.11 2.86 2.31
C LEU A 31 14.74 4.32 2.59
N GLY A 32 14.21 4.64 3.78
CA GLY A 32 13.82 6.00 4.15
C GLY A 32 12.65 6.57 3.34
N VAL A 33 11.72 5.72 2.89
CA VAL A 33 10.54 6.16 2.12
C VAL A 33 9.58 6.93 3.04
N PRO A 34 9.07 8.11 2.60
CA PRO A 34 8.08 8.88 3.37
C PRO A 34 6.69 8.22 3.31
N LEU A 35 6.47 7.21 4.16
CA LEU A 35 5.27 6.38 4.19
C LEU A 35 3.98 7.16 4.52
N GLU A 36 4.11 8.32 5.17
CA GLU A 36 3.03 9.28 5.44
C GLU A 36 2.45 9.91 4.17
N LEU A 37 3.21 9.98 3.08
CA LEU A 37 2.77 10.52 1.80
C LEU A 37 2.11 9.47 0.90
N THR A 38 2.07 8.21 1.34
CA THR A 38 1.55 7.10 0.53
C THR A 38 0.04 6.90 0.71
N TRP A 39 -0.64 6.58 -0.39
CA TRP A 39 -2.09 6.32 -0.38
C TRP A 39 -2.39 4.86 -0.70
N SER A 40 -3.16 4.21 0.17
CA SER A 40 -3.64 2.84 -0.06
C SER A 40 -5.16 2.75 -0.06
N CYS A 41 -5.86 3.76 0.49
CA CYS A 41 -7.31 3.70 0.65
C CYS A 41 -8.01 3.63 -0.73
N TYR A 42 -9.08 2.84 -0.82
CA TYR A 42 -9.91 2.79 -2.03
C TYR A 42 -10.78 4.03 -2.21
N LEU A 43 -11.08 4.73 -1.11
CA LEU A 43 -11.87 5.96 -1.19
C LEU A 43 -10.93 7.12 -1.48
N ASN A 44 -11.26 7.93 -2.48
CA ASN A 44 -10.54 9.16 -2.79
C ASN A 44 -11.12 10.31 -1.94
N ARG A 45 -10.62 10.45 -0.72
CA ARG A 45 -11.07 11.45 0.27
C ARG A 45 -9.85 12.13 0.89
N GLU A 46 -10.08 13.07 1.80
CA GLU A 46 -9.01 13.76 2.51
C GLU A 46 -8.19 12.82 3.43
N LEU A 47 -8.87 11.90 4.12
CA LEU A 47 -8.23 10.93 5.02
C LEU A 47 -8.52 9.49 4.59
N HIS A 48 -7.60 8.57 4.90
CA HIS A 48 -7.85 7.14 4.73
C HIS A 48 -9.07 6.73 5.56
N CYS A 49 -10.01 6.04 4.94
CA CYS A 49 -11.30 5.72 5.58
C CYS A 49 -11.19 4.75 6.76
N GLY A 50 -10.06 4.07 6.93
CA GLY A 50 -9.77 3.20 8.07
C GLY A 50 -10.51 1.87 8.10
N ARG A 51 -11.42 1.62 7.14
CA ARG A 51 -12.34 0.46 7.13
C ARG A 51 -12.37 -0.35 5.86
N CYS A 52 -11.97 0.20 4.71
CA CYS A 52 -11.94 -0.57 3.46
C CYS A 52 -10.88 -1.67 3.57
N GLU A 53 -10.95 -2.69 2.72
CA GLU A 53 -10.02 -3.81 2.76
C GLU A 53 -8.56 -3.37 2.69
N SER A 54 -8.22 -2.47 1.77
CA SER A 54 -6.86 -1.95 1.68
C SER A 54 -6.41 -1.19 2.93
N CYS A 55 -7.31 -0.43 3.60
CA CYS A 55 -6.98 0.19 4.89
C CYS A 55 -6.73 -0.85 5.98
N ARG A 56 -7.51 -1.93 6.04
CA ARG A 56 -7.29 -3.03 7.00
C ARG A 56 -5.97 -3.75 6.74
N ASN A 57 -5.69 -4.05 5.47
CA ASN A 57 -4.43 -4.68 5.04
C ASN A 57 -3.22 -3.79 5.36
N ARG A 58 -3.34 -2.48 5.15
CA ARG A 58 -2.30 -1.51 5.53
C ARG A 58 -2.04 -1.55 7.04
N LYS A 59 -3.07 -1.39 7.87
CA LYS A 59 -2.93 -1.41 9.34
C LYS A 59 -2.25 -2.70 9.82
N ARG A 60 -2.72 -3.85 9.33
CA ARG A 60 -2.15 -5.16 9.64
C ARG A 60 -0.69 -5.27 9.20
N ALA A 61 -0.34 -4.77 8.02
CA ALA A 61 1.03 -4.81 7.52
C ALA A 61 1.99 -3.98 8.38
N PHE A 62 1.57 -2.80 8.85
CA PHE A 62 2.36 -1.99 9.78
C PHE A 62 2.52 -2.67 11.15
N GLU A 63 1.43 -3.24 11.68
CA GLU A 63 1.43 -4.00 12.92
C GLU A 63 2.37 -5.21 12.86
N GLU A 64 2.25 -6.05 11.83
CA GLU A 64 3.12 -7.22 11.58
C GLU A 64 4.58 -6.82 11.31
N ALA A 65 4.82 -5.63 10.77
CA ALA A 65 6.17 -5.10 10.56
C ALA A 65 6.80 -4.55 11.86
N GLY A 66 6.03 -4.37 12.94
CA GLY A 66 6.51 -3.70 14.15
C GLY A 66 6.80 -2.22 13.94
N VAL A 67 6.20 -1.59 12.92
CA VAL A 67 6.41 -0.19 12.55
C VAL A 67 5.15 0.60 12.84
N LYS A 68 5.28 1.77 13.46
CA LYS A 68 4.14 2.66 13.70
C LYS A 68 3.57 3.15 12.36
N ASP A 69 2.30 2.89 12.10
CA ASP A 69 1.60 3.42 10.93
C ASP A 69 1.48 4.95 11.04
N PRO A 70 2.07 5.74 10.11
CA PRO A 70 1.96 7.19 10.15
C PRO A 70 0.62 7.71 9.62
N THR A 71 -0.25 6.85 9.07
CA THR A 71 -1.50 7.25 8.45
C THR A 71 -2.52 7.79 9.46
N ILE A 72 -3.03 8.99 9.18
CA ILE A 72 -4.18 9.56 9.89
C ILE A 72 -5.46 9.01 9.25
N TYR A 73 -6.23 8.27 10.05
CA TYR A 73 -7.49 7.67 9.62
C TYR A 73 -8.69 8.54 10.02
N ALA A 74 -9.72 8.57 9.17
CA ALA A 74 -10.99 9.20 9.48
C ALA A 74 -11.63 8.57 10.74
N LYS A 75 -12.15 9.41 11.65
CA LYS A 75 -12.91 8.95 12.82
C LYS A 75 -14.31 8.57 12.36
N SER A 76 -14.62 7.26 12.40
CA SER A 76 -15.96 6.66 12.24
C SER A 76 -16.93 7.43 11.34
N GLU A 77 -16.87 7.20 10.04
CA GLU A 77 -18.04 7.45 9.20
C GLU A 77 -18.87 6.16 9.06
N PRO A 78 -20.20 6.24 8.90
CA PRO A 78 -21.05 5.07 8.68
C PRO A 78 -20.72 4.40 7.34
N LYS A 79 -20.82 3.05 7.30
CA LYS A 79 -20.54 2.23 6.11
C LYS A 79 -21.29 2.86 4.92
N PRO A 80 -20.68 3.05 3.73
CA PRO A 80 -21.47 3.49 2.59
C PRO A 80 -22.54 2.42 2.40
N SER A 81 -23.80 2.83 2.47
CA SER A 81 -24.93 1.95 2.26
C SER A 81 -24.99 1.61 0.78
N THR A 82 -24.41 0.45 0.46
CA THR A 82 -24.49 -0.27 -0.82
C THR A 82 -23.69 0.35 -1.97
#